data_AF-A0A933MEE6-F1
#
_entry.id   AF-A0A933MEE6-F1
#
_cell.length_a   1.000
_cell.length_b   1.000
_cell.length_c   1.000
_cell.angle_alpha   90.00
_cell.angle_beta   90.00
_cell.angle_gamma   90.00
#
_symmetry.space_group_name_H-M   'P 1'
#
loop_
_entity.id
_entity.type
_entity.pdbx_description
1 polymer ?
#
loop_
_entity_poly.entity_id
_entity_poly.type
_entity_poly.pdbx_seq_one_letter_code
_entity_poly.pdbx_strand_id
1 'polypeptide(L)' 'MEQKAPGRNDPCRCGSGKKYKSCCWDKDRSQRIERLAPAPGPKAQAPPAQEAGGKPAKPQGQSWWQLLKDRHPGKKR' A
#
# COMPACT_ATOMS: atom_id res chain seq x y z
N MET A 1 23.71 -3.91 -20.00
CA MET A 1 22.23 -3.99 -20.04
C MET A 1 21.73 -3.86 -18.61
N GLU A 2 21.12 -2.73 -18.27
CA GLU A 2 20.55 -2.48 -16.94
C GLU A 2 19.30 -3.35 -16.75
N GLN A 3 19.43 -4.49 -16.07
CA GLN A 3 18.28 -5.35 -15.79
C GLN A 3 17.42 -4.73 -14.69
N LYS A 4 16.44 -3.94 -15.11
CA LYS A 4 15.43 -3.33 -14.24
C LYS A 4 14.63 -4.42 -13.51
N ALA A 5 14.33 -4.18 -12.23
CA ALA A 5 13.50 -5.09 -11.44
C ALA A 5 12.14 -5.33 -12.14
N PRO A 6 11.61 -6.57 -12.09
CA PRO A 6 10.37 -6.89 -12.76
C PRO A 6 9.24 -6.01 -12.24
N GLY A 7 8.43 -5.48 -13.16
CA GLY A 7 7.21 -4.76 -12.78
C GLY A 7 6.23 -5.69 -12.07
N ARG A 8 5.32 -5.15 -11.24
CA ARG A 8 4.33 -5.95 -10.49
C ARG A 8 3.50 -6.90 -11.38
N ASN A 9 3.20 -6.50 -12.62
CA ASN A 9 2.35 -7.28 -13.52
C ASN A 9 3.15 -8.18 -14.48
N ASP A 10 4.48 -8.11 -14.45
CA ASP A 10 5.40 -8.90 -15.27
C ASP A 10 5.38 -10.38 -14.84
N PRO A 11 5.68 -11.35 -15.73
CA PRO A 11 5.90 -12.74 -15.33
C PRO A 11 6.95 -12.86 -14.21
N CYS A 12 6.67 -13.75 -13.26
CA CYS A 12 7.56 -13.93 -12.12
C CYS A 12 8.84 -14.66 -12.53
N ARG A 13 10.00 -14.07 -12.21
CA ARG A 13 11.34 -14.59 -12.52
C ARG A 13 11.67 -15.95 -11.86
N CYS A 14 10.81 -16.45 -10.96
CA CYS A 14 10.96 -17.77 -10.33
C CYS A 14 10.48 -18.93 -11.22
N GLY A 15 9.97 -18.66 -12.42
CA GLY A 15 9.53 -19.70 -13.36
C GLY A 15 8.11 -20.22 -13.11
N SER A 16 7.35 -19.63 -12.20
CA SER A 16 5.99 -20.10 -11.86
C SER A 16 4.91 -19.79 -12.90
N GLY A 17 5.22 -18.97 -13.92
CA GLY A 17 4.25 -18.48 -14.91
C GLY A 17 3.23 -17.47 -14.38
N LYS A 18 3.21 -17.19 -13.07
CA LYS A 18 2.31 -16.22 -12.44
C LYS A 18 2.86 -14.80 -12.55
N LYS A 19 1.99 -13.79 -12.44
CA LYS A 19 2.40 -12.38 -12.32
C LYS A 19 3.22 -12.15 -11.04
N TYR A 20 4.26 -11.32 -11.09
CA TYR A 20 5.18 -11.06 -9.97
C TYR A 20 4.44 -10.66 -8.68
N LYS A 21 3.44 -9.75 -8.79
CA LYS A 21 2.57 -9.30 -7.68
C LYS A 21 1.81 -10.42 -6.97
N SER A 22 1.57 -11.53 -7.65
CA SER A 22 0.80 -12.68 -7.15
C SER A 22 1.68 -13.88 -6.83
N CYS A 23 3.01 -13.71 -6.85
CA CYS A 23 3.96 -14.79 -6.62
C CYS A 23 5.06 -14.37 -5.63
N CYS A 24 6.16 -13.78 -6.11
CA CYS A 24 7.31 -13.47 -5.27
C CYS A 24 7.27 -12.07 -4.63
N TRP A 25 6.32 -11.20 -5.01
CA TRP A 25 6.27 -9.83 -4.52
C TRP A 25 6.26 -9.71 -2.99
N ASP A 26 5.42 -10.50 -2.32
CA ASP A 26 5.29 -10.43 -0.86
C ASP A 26 6.57 -10.93 -0.16
N LYS A 27 7.16 -12.03 -0.67
CA LYS A 27 8.43 -12.58 -0.17
C LYS A 27 9.59 -11.61 -0.37
N ASP A 28 9.71 -10.97 -1.53
CA ASP A 28 10.78 -10.00 -1.80
C ASP A 28 10.62 -8.76 -0.92
N ARG A 29 9.38 -8.28 -0.76
CA ARG A 29 9.07 -7.16 0.13
C ARG A 29 9.44 -7.47 1.58
N SER A 30 9.04 -8.64 2.08
CA SER A 30 9.33 -9.07 3.45
C SER A 30 10.84 -9.24 3.68
N GLN A 31 11.55 -9.90 2.77
CA GLN A 31 13.01 -10.04 2.85
C GLN A 31 13.74 -8.69 2.75
N ARG A 32 13.25 -7.76 1.94
CA ARG A 32 13.80 -6.41 1.86
C ARG A 32 13.63 -5.67 3.19
N ILE A 33 12.46 -5.76 3.82
CA ILE A 33 12.22 -5.16 5.13
C ILE A 33 13.16 -5.78 6.16
N GLU A 34 13.26 -7.11 6.19
CA GLU A 34 14.13 -7.83 7.13
C GLU A 34 15.60 -7.46 6.96
N ARG A 35 16.10 -7.35 5.72
CA ARG A 35 17.47 -6.92 5.44
C ARG A 35 17.76 -5.47 5.81
N LEU A 36 16.75 -4.61 5.78
CA LEU A 36 16.90 -3.19 6.10
C LEU A 36 16.59 -2.89 7.57
N ALA A 37 15.93 -3.81 8.27
CA ALA A 37 15.65 -3.67 9.69
C ALA A 37 16.97 -3.78 10.49
N PRO A 38 17.17 -2.92 11.50
CA PRO A 38 18.23 -3.15 12.47
C PRO A 38 17.97 -4.48 13.18
N ALA A 39 19.03 -5.20 13.56
CA ALA A 39 18.94 -6.49 14.23
C ALA A 39 17.88 -6.44 15.34
N PRO A 40 17.03 -7.48 15.49
CA PRO A 40 16.07 -7.53 16.58
C PRO A 40 16.86 -7.55 17.90
N GLY A 41 17.02 -6.38 18.51
CA GLY A 41 17.49 -6.26 19.89
C GLY A 41 16.53 -7.00 20.82
N PRO A 42 16.97 -7.35 22.04
CA PRO A 42 16.11 -8.04 23.00
C PRO A 42 14.83 -7.23 23.18
N LYS A 43 13.70 -7.88 22.93
CA LYS A 43 12.35 -7.31 22.83
C LYS A 43 12.12 -6.18 23.83
N ALA A 44 12.28 -4.94 23.38
CA ALA A 44 11.72 -3.79 24.06
C ALA A 44 10.20 -3.93 23.92
N GLN A 45 9.58 -4.18 25.06
CA GLN A 45 8.13 -4.29 25.23
C GLN A 45 7.46 -3.11 24.53
N ALA A 46 6.44 -3.40 23.72
CA ALA A 46 5.56 -2.37 23.21
C ALA A 46 5.05 -1.52 24.39
N PRO A 47 5.09 -0.17 24.33
CA PRO A 47 4.45 0.62 25.36
C PRO A 47 2.95 0.24 25.40
N PRO A 48 2.37 0.01 26.59
CA PRO A 48 0.95 -0.29 26.70
C PRO A 48 0.15 0.89 26.15
N ALA A 49 -0.92 0.56 25.43
CA ALA A 49 -1.88 1.49 24.89
C ALA A 49 -2.20 2.62 25.88
N GLN A 50 -1.88 3.86 25.52
CA GLN A 50 -2.36 5.03 26.23
C GLN A 50 -3.56 5.59 25.48
N GLU A 51 -4.71 5.41 26.10
CA GLU A 51 -5.98 5.98 25.71
C GLU A 51 -5.93 7.51 25.83
N ALA A 52 -5.98 8.20 24.71
CA ALA A 52 -6.43 9.59 24.65
C ALA A 52 -7.70 9.60 23.79
N GLY A 53 -8.83 9.71 24.47
CA GLY A 53 -10.13 9.84 23.85
C GLY A 53 -10.22 11.04 22.91
N GLY A 54 -10.99 10.86 21.83
CA GLY A 54 -11.38 11.93 20.93
C GLY A 54 -12.04 11.42 19.66
N LYS A 55 -13.31 11.04 19.72
CA LYS A 55 -14.18 11.07 18.52
C LYS A 55 -14.80 12.46 18.47
N PRO A 56 -14.69 13.15 17.33
CA PRO A 56 -15.94 13.35 16.60
C PRO A 56 -15.94 12.67 15.24
N ALA A 57 -17.16 12.44 14.79
CA ALA A 57 -17.54 11.62 13.65
C ALA A 57 -17.12 12.23 12.30
N LYS A 58 -17.01 11.34 11.31
CA LYS A 58 -16.77 11.62 9.88
C LYS A 58 -17.80 12.61 9.31
N PRO A 59 -17.45 13.46 8.33
CA PRO A 59 -18.35 13.71 7.21
C PRO A 59 -18.33 12.48 6.30
N GLN A 60 -19.44 11.76 6.31
CA GLN A 60 -19.75 10.65 5.40
C GLN A 60 -19.93 11.22 3.99
N GLY A 61 -19.00 10.88 3.10
CA GLY A 61 -19.24 10.94 1.67
C GLY A 61 -18.75 12.21 0.98
N GLN A 62 -17.53 12.14 0.47
CA GLN A 62 -17.25 12.66 -0.87
C GLN A 62 -16.37 11.62 -1.56
N SER A 63 -17.02 10.75 -2.32
CA SER A 63 -16.29 9.81 -3.18
C SER A 63 -15.68 10.59 -4.34
N TRP A 64 -14.49 10.20 -4.77
CA TRP A 64 -13.81 10.80 -5.92
C TRP A 64 -14.66 10.72 -7.21
N TRP A 65 -15.53 9.71 -7.33
CA TRP A 65 -16.53 9.60 -8.40
C TRP A 65 -17.66 10.65 -8.31
N GLN A 66 -18.01 11.11 -7.11
CA GLN A 66 -19.06 12.11 -6.91
C GLN A 66 -18.58 13.49 -7.41
N LEU A 67 -17.37 13.91 -7.01
CA LEU A 67 -16.74 15.15 -7.47
C LEU A 67 -16.54 15.22 -8.99
N LEU A 68 -16.36 14.08 -9.65
CA LEU A 68 -16.21 14.04 -11.12
C LEU A 68 -17.54 14.29 -11.85
N LYS A 69 -18.69 13.92 -11.26
CA LYS A 69 -20.03 14.17 -11.82
C LYS A 69 -20.49 15.61 -11.65
N ASP A 70 -20.08 16.29 -10.58
CA ASP A 70 -20.42 17.70 -10.33
C ASP A 70 -19.68 18.69 -11.25
N ARG A 71 -18.67 18.23 -12.01
CA ARG A 71 -17.93 19.06 -12.97
C ARG A 71 -18.60 19.12 -14.35
N HIS A 72 -19.86 19.56 -14.39
CA HIS A 72 -20.56 19.95 -15.63
C HIS A 72 -20.93 21.45 -15.61
N PRO A 73 -20.07 22.38 -16.06
CA PRO A 73 -20.52 23.71 -16.43
C PRO A 73 -21.14 23.66 -17.84
N GLY A 74 -22.35 23.13 -17.93
CA GLY A 74 -23.16 23.14 -19.15
C GLY A 74 -24.23 24.22 -19.09
N LYS A 75 -24.00 25.31 -19.83
CA LYS A 75 -24.98 26.10 -20.61
C LYS A 75 -26.47 25.79 -20.34
N LYS A 76 -27.25 26.80 -19.94
CA LYS A 76 -28.64 27.07 -20.40
C LYS A 76 -29.16 28.40 -19.84
N ARG A 77 -28.98 29.47 -20.61
CA ARG A 77 -30.00 30.51 -20.83
C ARG A 77 -30.08 30.71 -22.33
#